data_AF-W7W6C1-F1
#
_entry.id   AF-W7W6C1-F1
#
_cell.length_a   1.000
_cell.length_b   1.000
_cell.length_c   1.000
_cell.angle_alpha   90.00
_cell.angle_beta   90.00
_cell.angle_gamma   90.00
#
_symmetry.space_group_name_H-M   'P 1'
#
loop_
_entity.id
_entity.type
_entity.pdbx_description
1 polymer ?
#
loop_
_entity_poly.entity_id
_entity_poly.type
_entity_poly.pdbx_seq_one_letter_code
_entity_poly.pdbx_strand_id
1 'polypeptide(L)' 'MTIGIGAGAGTAGQVLVLHDMLGVTHGRLPRFVRNFMDGATSIEDAVHRYVAAVKDGSFPDETLHAY' A
#
# COMPACT_ATOMS: atom_id res chain seq x y z
N MET A 1 9.42 9.89 15.04
CA MET A 1 9.35 9.04 13.84
C MET A 1 7.99 8.37 13.83
N THR A 2 7.19 8.59 12.80
CA THR A 2 5.79 8.12 12.75
C THR A 2 5.65 7.12 11.61
N ILE A 3 5.14 5.92 11.90
CA ILE A 3 4.77 4.92 10.88
C ILE A 3 3.26 4.95 10.74
N GLY A 4 2.76 5.22 9.53
CA GLY A 4 1.34 5.37 9.23
C GLY A 4 0.72 4.13 8.61
N ILE A 5 -0.55 3.88 8.92
CA ILE A 5 -1.43 3.00 8.15
C ILE A 5 -2.70 3.82 7.85
N GLY A 6 -2.90 4.18 6.58
CA GLY A 6 -4.03 5.06 6.20
C GLY A 6 -3.99 6.47 6.79
N ALA A 7 -2.80 6.96 7.19
CA ALA A 7 -2.60 8.29 7.78
C ALA A 7 -2.09 9.34 6.77
N GLY A 8 -2.19 9.04 5.46
CA GLY A 8 -1.65 9.88 4.39
C GLY A 8 -0.12 9.83 4.26
N ALA A 9 0.42 10.59 3.30
CA ALA A 9 1.86 10.62 2.99
C ALA A 9 2.69 11.42 4.00
N GLY A 10 2.05 12.10 4.97
CA GLY A 10 2.72 12.93 5.99
C GLY A 10 3.46 12.16 7.08
N THR A 11 3.60 10.83 6.97
CA THR A 11 4.33 10.00 7.94
C THR A 11 5.75 9.67 7.45
N ALA A 12 6.62 9.27 8.39
CA ALA A 12 8.00 8.90 8.06
C ALA A 12 8.11 7.55 7.34
N GLY A 13 7.01 6.80 7.26
CA GLY A 13 6.92 5.51 6.60
C GLY A 13 5.50 4.96 6.62
N GLN A 14 5.26 3.92 5.84
CA GLN A 14 3.95 3.29 5.66
C GLN A 14 4.01 1.81 6.06
N VAL A 15 2.93 1.31 6.64
CA VAL A 15 2.73 -0.11 6.91
C VAL A 15 1.41 -0.59 6.30
N LEU A 16 1.44 -1.77 5.70
CA LEU A 16 0.28 -2.44 5.12
C LEU A 16 0.23 -3.89 5.60
N VAL A 17 -0.97 -4.46 5.66
CA VAL A 17 -1.13 -5.90 5.90
C VAL A 17 -0.74 -6.65 4.63
N LEU A 18 0.15 -7.64 4.74
CA LEU A 18 0.65 -8.39 3.58
C LEU A 18 -0.47 -9.01 2.74
N HIS A 19 -1.46 -9.65 3.38
CA HIS A 19 -2.59 -10.28 2.68
C HIS A 19 -3.42 -9.28 1.87
N ASP A 20 -3.58 -8.06 2.39
CA ASP A 20 -4.28 -6.97 1.73
C ASP A 20 -3.47 -6.42 0.55
N MET A 21 -2.16 -6.24 0.75
CA MET A 21 -1.21 -5.81 -0.29
C MET A 21 -1.18 -6.78 -1.48
N LEU A 22 -1.33 -8.08 -1.19
CA LEU A 22 -1.30 -9.15 -2.17
C LEU A 22 -2.69 -9.48 -2.76
N GLY A 23 -3.76 -8.82 -2.30
CA GLY A 23 -5.13 -9.10 -2.75
C GLY A 23 -5.66 -10.48 -2.36
N VAL A 24 -5.09 -11.12 -1.33
CA VAL A 24 -5.53 -12.44 -0.82
C VAL A 24 -6.79 -12.33 0.03
N THR A 25 -7.04 -11.15 0.58
CA THR A 25 -8.21 -10.87 1.42
C THR A 25 -9.50 -10.97 0.60
N HIS A 26 -10.38 -11.87 1.00
CA HIS A 26 -11.68 -12.07 0.35
C HIS A 26 -12.68 -11.04 0.88
N GLY A 27 -13.25 -10.22 -0.01
CA GLY A 27 -14.25 -9.22 0.33
C GLY A 27 -13.83 -7.79 0.01
N ARG A 28 -14.35 -6.81 0.75
CA ARG A 28 -14.09 -5.39 0.53
C ARG A 28 -12.76 -5.00 1.17
N LEU A 29 -11.77 -4.66 0.34
CA LEU A 29 -10.51 -4.11 0.84
C LEU A 29 -10.75 -2.75 1.54
N PRO A 30 -10.06 -2.47 2.65
CA PRO A 30 -10.11 -1.16 3.28
C PRO A 30 -9.70 -0.05 2.30
N ARG A 31 -10.30 1.15 2.40
CA ARG A 31 -10.04 2.25 1.45
C ARG A 31 -8.57 2.67 1.35
N PHE A 32 -7.77 2.42 2.37
CA PHE A 32 -6.35 2.77 2.42
C PHE A 32 -5.43 1.69 1.82
N VAL A 33 -5.98 0.57 1.35
CA VAL A 33 -5.23 -0.55 0.78
C VAL A 33 -5.15 -0.41 -0.74
N ARG A 34 -3.94 -0.59 -1.26
CA ARG A 34 -3.67 -0.80 -2.69
C ARG A 34 -3.21 -2.24 -2.91
N ASN A 35 -3.79 -2.92 -3.89
CA ASN A 35 -3.33 -4.24 -4.32
C ASN A 35 -2.10 -4.06 -5.23
N PHE A 36 -0.94 -4.50 -4.76
CA PHE A 36 0.32 -4.46 -5.50
C PHE A 36 0.61 -5.74 -6.29
N MET A 37 -0.19 -6.79 -6.10
CA MET A 37 -0.14 -7.98 -6.95
C MET A 37 -0.79 -7.75 -8.31
N ASP A 38 -1.65 -6.73 -8.43
CA ASP A 38 -2.27 -6.41 -9.72
C ASP A 38 -1.20 -5.93 -10.72
N GLY A 39 -1.06 -6.70 -11.81
CA GLY A 39 -0.01 -6.53 -12.81
C GLY A 39 1.40 -6.92 -12.37
N ALA A 40 1.60 -7.49 -11.17
CA ALA A 40 2.91 -8.01 -10.73
C ALA A 40 3.13 -9.43 -11.21
N THR A 41 4.39 -9.78 -11.51
CA THR A 41 4.74 -11.13 -12.00
C THR A 41 5.07 -12.11 -10.86
N SER A 42 5.33 -11.61 -9.66
CA SER A 42 5.64 -12.40 -8.46
C SER A 42 5.33 -11.61 -7.19
N ILE A 43 5.31 -12.30 -6.04
CA ILE A 43 5.19 -11.66 -4.72
C ILE A 43 6.36 -10.70 -4.47
N GLU A 44 7.57 -11.07 -4.89
CA GLU A 44 8.76 -10.21 -4.79
C GLU A 44 8.58 -8.91 -5.61
N ASP A 45 8.07 -9.01 -6.83
CA ASP A 45 7.76 -7.84 -7.67
C ASP A 45 6.69 -6.95 -7.01
N ALA A 46 5.64 -7.54 -6.43
CA ALA A 46 4.63 -6.79 -5.69
C ALA A 46 5.22 -6.04 -4.48
N VAL A 47 6.13 -6.67 -3.73
CA VAL A 47 6.84 -6.03 -2.61
C VAL A 47 7.75 -4.90 -3.11
N HIS A 48 8.49 -5.11 -4.19
CA HIS A 48 9.34 -4.07 -4.78
C HIS A 48 8.54 -2.87 -5.26
N ARG A 49 7.37 -3.10 -5.87
CA ARG A 49 6.45 -2.04 -6.29
C ARG A 49 5.89 -1.27 -5.09
N TYR A 50 5.54 -1.95 -4.00
CA TYR A 50 5.14 -1.29 -2.75
C TYR A 50 6.25 -0.38 -2.21
N VAL A 51 7.48 -0.91 -2.14
CA VAL A 51 8.65 -0.14 -1.67
C VAL A 51 8.92 1.06 -2.56
N ALA A 52 8.83 0.91 -3.88
CA ALA A 52 8.99 2.01 -4.83
C ALA A 52 7.91 3.09 -4.60
N ALA A 53 6.64 2.70 -4.51
CA ALA A 53 5.52 3.61 -4.34
C ALA A 53 5.55 4.38 -3.01
N VAL A 54 6.04 3.76 -1.93
CA VAL A 54 6.24 4.45 -0.64
C VAL A 54 7.39 5.45 -0.72
N LYS A 55 8.49 5.09 -1.42
CA LYS A 55 9.68 5.95 -1.53
C LYS A 55 9.48 7.12 -2.48
N ASP A 56 8.72 6.92 -3.56
CA ASP A 56 8.41 7.97 -4.53
C ASP A 56 7.21 8.85 -4.10
N GLY A 57 6.51 8.47 -3.03
CA GLY A 57 5.38 9.20 -2.46
C GLY A 57 4.05 8.99 -3.21
N SER A 58 4.00 8.12 -4.23
CA SER A 58 2.76 7.75 -4.93
C SER A 58 1.84 6.84 -4.12
N PHE A 59 2.32 6.32 -2.98
CA PHE A 59 1.52 5.60 -2.01
C PHE A 59 1.81 6.08 -0.57
N PRO A 60 0.77 6.38 0.24
CA PRO A 60 -0.66 6.31 -0.06
C PRO A 60 -1.14 7.48 -0.93
N ASP A 61 -1.95 7.19 -1.95
CA ASP A 61 -2.60 8.22 -2.78
C ASP A 61 -3.65 8.97 -1.95
N GLU A 62 -3.50 10.29 -1.77
CA GLU A 62 -4.42 11.10 -0.97
C GLU A 62 -5.85 11.13 -1.52
N THR A 63 -6.05 10.95 -2.82
CA THR A 63 -7.39 10.99 -3.42
C THR A 63 -8.17 9.68 -3.24
N LEU A 64 -7.47 8.55 -3.13
CA LEU A 64 -8.07 7.22 -3.01
C LEU A 64 -7.98 6.65 -1.59
N HIS A 65 -6.90 6.95 -0.85
CA HIS A 65 -6.51 6.32 0.41
C HIS A 65 -6.50 7.28 1.62
N ALA A 66 -6.80 8.58 1.45
CA ALA A 66 -7.06 9.47 2.58
C ALA A 66 -8.52 9.39 3.04
N TYR A 67 -8.73 9.60 4.33
CA TYR A 67 -10.05 9.84 4.93
C TYR A 67 -10.47 11.30 4.75
#